data_AF-A0A381TPB4-F1
#
_entry.id   AF-A0A381TPB4-F1
#
_cell.length_a   1.000
_cell.length_b   1.000
_cell.length_c   1.000
_cell.angle_alpha   90.00
_cell.angle_beta   90.00
_cell.angle_gamma   90.00
#
_symmetry.space_group_name_H-M   'P 1'
#
loop_
_entity.id
_entity.type
_entity.pdbx_description
1 polymer ?
#
loop_
_entity_poly.entity_id
_entity_poly.type
_entity_poly.pdbx_seq_one_letter_code
_entity_poly.pdbx_strand_id
1 'polypeptide(L)' 'MKKIYVFCENINNLFQKIKNKEQIIGTEFNLFNPHGYETFHSIYDLEINDIVALYKENNKSPYEWFKWNGITLVKTL' A
#
# COMPACT_ATOMS: atom_id res chain seq x y z
N MET A 1 5.22 -12.04 0.51
CA MET A 1 4.51 -11.12 -0.40
C MET A 1 3.15 -10.81 0.21
N LYS A 2 3.10 -9.72 0.94
CA LYS A 2 1.91 -9.15 1.56
C LYS A 2 1.22 -8.23 0.54
N LYS A 3 -0.09 -8.05 0.68
CA LYS A 3 -0.86 -7.06 -0.08
C LYS A 3 -1.38 -6.01 0.88
N ILE A 4 -0.85 -4.81 0.79
CA ILE A 4 -1.15 -3.71 1.71
C ILE A 4 -1.91 -2.63 0.96
N TYR A 5 -2.99 -2.13 1.57
CA TYR A 5 -3.87 -1.13 1.00
C TYR A 5 -3.63 0.18 1.73
N VAL A 6 -3.21 1.21 1.02
CA VAL A 6 -2.87 2.52 1.59
C VAL A 6 -3.84 3.56 1.07
N PHE A 7 -4.40 4.34 1.98
CA PHE A 7 -5.20 5.51 1.63
C PHE A 7 -4.28 6.67 1.27
N CYS A 8 -4.37 7.16 0.03
CA CYS A 8 -3.65 8.33 -0.46
C CYS A 8 -4.44 8.97 -1.62
N GLU A 9 -4.37 10.29 -1.75
CA GLU A 9 -5.06 11.02 -2.83
C GLU A 9 -4.60 10.56 -4.22
N ASN A 10 -3.29 10.37 -4.37
CA ASN A 10 -2.63 9.94 -5.60
C ASN A 10 -1.21 9.43 -5.32
N ILE A 11 -0.55 8.89 -6.33
CA ILE A 11 0.82 8.35 -6.20
C ILE A 11 1.86 9.41 -5.83
N ASN A 12 1.73 10.64 -6.32
CA ASN A 12 2.69 11.71 -5.99
C ASN A 12 2.60 12.04 -4.49
N ASN A 13 1.39 12.08 -3.92
CA ASN A 13 1.19 12.23 -2.49
C ASN A 13 1.89 11.10 -1.71
N LEU A 14 1.70 9.84 -2.12
CA LEU A 14 2.36 8.70 -1.50
C LEU A 14 3.90 8.79 -1.57
N PHE A 15 4.45 9.17 -2.71
CA PHE A 15 5.90 9.34 -2.87
C PHE A 15 6.46 10.47 -2.01
N GLN A 16 5.75 11.61 -1.90
CA GLN A 16 6.18 12.69 -1.03
C GLN A 16 6.20 12.25 0.44
N LYS A 17 5.17 11.53 0.88
CA LYS A 17 5.11 10.97 2.25
C LYS A 17 6.28 10.02 2.53
N ILE A 18 6.59 9.11 1.60
CA ILE A 18 7.75 8.20 1.72
C ILE A 18 9.06 8.99 1.80
N LYS A 19 9.25 9.97 0.91
CA LYS A 19 10.45 10.82 0.87
C LYS A 19 10.64 11.61 2.16
N ASN A 20 9.54 12.11 2.72
CA ASN A 20 9.52 12.86 3.98
C ASN A 20 9.65 11.97 5.22
N LYS A 21 9.72 10.64 5.06
CA LYS A 21 9.70 9.67 6.16
C LYS A 21 8.45 9.79 7.03
N GLU A 22 7.33 10.23 6.45
CA GLU A 22 6.04 10.28 7.13
C GLU A 22 5.52 8.87 7.38
N GLN A 23 4.92 8.63 8.54
CA GLN A 23 4.28 7.36 8.84
C GLN A 23 3.11 7.15 7.88
N ILE A 24 3.18 6.08 7.09
CA ILE A 24 2.13 5.67 6.16
C ILE A 24 1.62 4.32 6.66
N ILE A 25 0.39 4.30 7.16
CA ILE A 25 -0.26 3.10 7.62
C ILE A 25 -1.10 2.53 6.47
N GLY A 26 -0.88 1.26 6.16
CA GLY A 26 -1.73 0.50 5.26
C GLY A 26 -2.37 -0.69 5.94
N THR A 27 -3.52 -1.12 5.42
CA THR A 27 -4.27 -2.27 5.90
C THR A 27 -3.92 -3.49 5.07
N GLU A 28 -3.48 -4.58 5.70
CA GLU A 28 -3.39 -5.90 5.07
C GLU A 28 -4.69 -6.67 5.30
N PHE A 29 -5.26 -7.22 4.22
CA PHE A 29 -6.39 -8.15 4.29
C PHE A 29 -5.89 -9.60 4.11
N ASN A 30 -6.18 -10.46 5.07
CA ASN A 30 -5.75 -11.86 5.03
C ASN A 30 -6.76 -12.75 4.27
N LEU A 31 -6.25 -13.56 3.32
CA LEU A 31 -7.03 -14.56 2.56
C LEU A 31 -7.63 -15.69 3.42
N PHE A 32 -7.03 -15.98 4.59
CA PHE A 32 -7.40 -17.12 5.42
C PHE A 32 -8.54 -16.83 6.41
N ASN A 33 -9.08 -15.60 6.45
CA ASN A 33 -10.23 -15.29 7.29
C ASN A 33 -11.20 -14.30 6.61
N PRO A 34 -12.37 -14.74 6.12
CA PRO A 34 -13.36 -13.89 5.45
C PRO A 34 -14.02 -12.86 6.38
N HIS A 35 -13.83 -12.97 7.70
CA HIS A 35 -14.26 -11.97 8.68
C HIS A 35 -13.20 -10.90 8.97
N GLY A 36 -12.05 -10.94 8.28
CA GLY A 36 -11.13 -9.82 8.13
C GLY A 36 -10.36 -9.46 9.39
N TYR A 37 -9.20 -10.09 9.60
CA TYR A 37 -8.19 -9.44 10.45
C TYR A 37 -7.54 -8.34 9.62
N GLU A 38 -7.93 -7.10 9.91
CA GLU A 38 -7.21 -5.92 9.45
C GLU A 38 -5.93 -5.78 10.25
N THR A 39 -4.79 -5.86 9.58
CA THR A 39 -3.49 -5.59 10.21
C THR A 39 -2.93 -4.29 9.66
N PHE A 40 -2.57 -3.38 10.55
CA PHE A 40 -2.00 -2.09 10.18
C PHE A 40 -0.48 -2.21 10.09
N HIS A 41 0.08 -1.86 8.94
CA HIS A 41 1.51 -1.91 8.67
C HIS A 41 2.04 -0.53 8.30
N SER A 42 3.21 -0.18 8.82
CA SER A 42 3.99 0.91 8.27
C SER A 42 4.56 0.51 6.92
N ILE A 43 4.55 1.41 5.95
CA ILE A 43 5.22 1.16 4.65
C ILE A 43 6.73 0.87 4.81
N TYR A 44 7.34 1.34 5.90
CA TYR A 44 8.76 1.09 6.21
C TYR A 44 9.04 -0.32 6.73
N ASP A 45 7.99 -1.08 7.09
CA ASP A 45 8.10 -2.48 7.52
C ASP A 45 7.87 -3.46 6.35
N LEU A 46 7.76 -2.96 5.13
CA LEU A 46 7.55 -3.76 3.93
C LEU A 46 8.81 -4.52 3.52
N GLU A 47 8.61 -5.77 3.12
CA GLU A 47 9.66 -6.59 2.52
C GLU A 47 9.75 -6.33 1.01
N ILE A 48 10.93 -6.52 0.43
CA ILE A 48 11.11 -6.44 -1.02
C ILE A 48 10.12 -7.40 -1.69
N ASN A 49 9.44 -6.90 -2.72
CA ASN A 49 8.36 -7.55 -3.47
C ASN A 49 6.97 -7.52 -2.84
N ASP A 50 6.78 -6.91 -1.66
CA ASP A 50 5.42 -6.66 -1.15
C ASP A 50 4.65 -5.72 -2.08
N ILE A 51 3.33 -5.90 -2.13
CA ILE A 51 2.44 -5.19 -3.04
C ILE A 51 1.68 -4.12 -2.25
N VAL A 52 1.69 -2.90 -2.77
CA VAL A 52 0.94 -1.76 -2.24
C VAL A 52 -0.14 -1.36 -3.22
N ALA A 53 -1.38 -1.33 -2.77
CA ALA A 53 -2.52 -0.82 -3.52
C ALA A 53 -2.90 0.57 -3.01
N LEU A 54 -2.90 1.57 -3.89
CA LEU A 54 -3.50 2.87 -3.56
C LEU A 54 -5.02 2.73 -3.59
N TYR A 55 -5.67 2.88 -2.43
CA TYR A 55 -7.12 2.88 -2.31
C TYR A 55 -7.68 4.30 -2.48
N LYS A 56 -8.53 4.49 -3.48
CA LYS A 56 -9.26 5.76 -3.73
C LYS A 56 -10.75 5.53 -3.50
N GLU A 57 -11.32 6.21 -2.51
CA GLU A 57 -12.70 6.04 -2.02
C GLU A 57 -13.79 6.27 -3.09
N ASN A 58 -13.48 6.93 -4.22
CA ASN A 58 -14.47 7.42 -5.20
C ASN A 58 -14.32 6.89 -6.65
N ASN A 59 -13.52 5.85 -6.92
CA ASN A 59 -13.26 5.42 -8.30
C ASN A 59 -13.70 3.98 -8.62
N LYS A 60 -14.26 3.77 -9.82
CA LYS A 60 -14.65 2.44 -10.38
C LYS A 60 -13.47 1.46 -10.51
N SER A 61 -12.24 1.98 -10.58
CA SER A 61 -10.99 1.21 -10.42
C SER A 61 -10.26 1.75 -9.18
N PRO A 62 -10.63 1.28 -7.98
CA PRO A 62 -10.19 1.91 -6.73
C PRO A 62 -8.73 1.58 -6.36
N TYR A 63 -8.05 0.74 -7.14
CA TYR A 63 -6.71 0.23 -6.84
C TYR A 63 -5.72 0.46 -7.98
N GLU A 64 -4.71 1.27 -7.72
CA GLU A 64 -3.46 1.24 -8.50
C GLU A 64 -2.43 0.38 -7.73
N TRP A 65 -1.83 -0.59 -8.41
CA TRP A 65 -0.95 -1.59 -7.81
C TRP A 65 0.52 -1.26 -8.02
N PHE A 66 1.29 -1.35 -6.94
CA PHE A 66 2.71 -1.08 -6.93
C PHE A 66 3.47 -2.16 -6.20
N LYS A 67 4.73 -2.34 -6.58
CA LYS A 67 5.66 -3.26 -5.95
C LYS A 67 6.72 -2.49 -5.17
N TRP A 68 6.92 -2.84 -3.91
CA TRP A 68 7.98 -2.30 -3.08
C TRP A 68 9.33 -2.94 -3.46
N ASN A 69 10.34 -2.13 -3.73
CA ASN A 69 11.70 -2.62 -4.04
C ASN A 69 12.71 -2.42 -2.90
N GLY A 70 12.26 -1.98 -1.72
CA GLY A 70 13.11 -1.64 -0.57
C GLY A 70 13.43 -0.15 -0.43
N ILE A 71 13.21 0.65 -1.48
CA ILE A 71 13.48 2.09 -1.48
C ILE A 71 12.26 2.88 -1.99
N THR A 72 11.59 2.37 -3.02
CA THR A 72 10.46 3.03 -3.68
C THR A 72 9.42 2.02 -4.17
N LEU A 73 8.30 2.55 -4.64
CA LEU A 73 7.21 1.82 -5.28
C LEU A 73 7.36 1.88 -6.80
N VAL A 74 7.28 0.72 -7.45
CA VAL A 74 7.31 0.59 -8.91
C VAL A 74 5.94 0.14 -9.39
N LYS A 75 5.38 0.83 -10.40
CA LYS A 75 4.05 0.49 -10.94
C LYS A 75 4.08 -0.91 -11.57
N THR A 76 3.16 -1.76 -11.14
CA THR A 76 2.91 -3.07 -11.74
C THR A 76 1.77 -2.95 -12.75
N LEU A 77 1.95 -3.51 -13.95
CA LEU A 77 0.97 -3.53 -15.05
C LEU A 77 -0.27 -4.36 -14.68
#